data_AF-A0A8S8Z2M3-F1
#
_entry.id   AF-A0A8S8Z2M3-F1
#
_cell.length_a   1.000
_cell.length_b   1.000
_cell.length_c   1.000
_cell.angle_alpha   90.00
_cell.angle_beta   90.00
_cell.angle_gamma   90.00
#
_symmetry.space_group_name_H-M   'P 1'
#
loop_
_entity.id
_entity.type
_entity.pdbx_description
1 polymer ?
#
loop_
_entity_poly.entity_id
_entity_poly.type
_entity_poly.pdbx_seq_one_letter_code
_entity_poly.pdbx_strand_id
1 'polypeptide(L)' 'MVTPGARFGVFLAITTLLDPSDEIIVIEPAWPAYRQCAINSGIKVRSIKTKLENKWEPNLDEISS' A
#
# COMPACT_ATOMS: atom_id res chain seq x y z
N MET A 1 15.70 12.14 6.40
CA MET A 1 15.46 12.26 4.95
C MET A 1 14.41 13.33 4.73
N VAL A 2 14.66 14.32 3.88
CA VAL A 2 13.69 15.37 3.52
C VAL A 2 13.25 15.12 2.08
N THR A 3 11.94 15.13 1.83
CA THR A 3 11.36 14.92 0.49
C THR A 3 10.44 16.10 0.12
N PRO A 4 10.19 16.37 -1.18
CA PRO A 4 9.16 17.31 -1.61
C PRO A 4 7.77 16.72 -1.36
N GLY A 5 7.34 16.75 -0.10
CA GLY A 5 6.06 16.22 0.36
C GLY A 5 6.02 14.71 0.58
N ALA A 6 4.96 14.26 1.26
CA ALA A 6 4.77 12.87 1.66
C ALA A 6 4.57 11.93 0.45
N ARG A 7 3.93 12.41 -0.63
CA ARG A 7 3.73 11.64 -1.86
C ARG A 7 5.03 11.14 -2.46
N PHE A 8 6.04 12.00 -2.51
CA PHE A 8 7.35 11.62 -3.03
C PHE A 8 8.06 10.64 -2.10
N GLY A 9 7.86 10.77 -0.77
CA GLY A 9 8.36 9.79 0.20
C GLY A 9 7.79 8.39 0.01
N VAL A 10 6.47 8.28 -0.24
CA VAL A 10 5.81 7.00 -0.55
C VAL A 10 6.36 6.40 -1.84
N PHE A 11 6.47 7.21 -2.91
CA PHE A 11 7.07 6.77 -4.17
C PHE A 11 8.48 6.23 -3.96
N LEU A 12 9.34 6.99 -3.26
CA LEU A 12 10.72 6.59 -2.99
C LEU A 12 10.79 5.29 -2.18
N ALA A 13 9.96 5.15 -1.14
CA ALA A 13 9.93 3.92 -0.34
C ALA A 13 9.57 2.69 -1.19
N ILE A 14 8.52 2.80 -2.02
CA ILE A 14 8.08 1.71 -2.89
C ILE A 14 9.16 1.34 -3.92
N THR A 15 9.81 2.33 -4.55
CA THR A 15 10.74 2.07 -5.65
C THR A 15 12.13 1.64 -5.21
N THR A 16 12.49 1.86 -3.93
CA THR A 16 13.84 1.57 -3.43
C THR A 16 13.91 0.39 -2.47
N LEU A 17 12.79 0.01 -1.84
CA LEU A 17 12.75 -1.07 -0.85
C LEU A 17 12.13 -2.36 -1.37
N LEU A 18 11.32 -2.30 -2.42
CA LEU A 18 10.58 -3.46 -2.92
C LEU A 18 11.19 -3.98 -4.23
N ASP A 19 11.34 -5.29 -4.31
CA ASP A 19 11.75 -6.01 -5.50
C ASP A 19 10.52 -6.53 -6.28
N PRO A 20 10.64 -6.87 -7.57
CA PRO A 20 9.50 -7.33 -8.39
C PRO A 20 8.74 -8.56 -7.86
N SER A 21 9.36 -9.37 -7.00
CA SER A 21 8.70 -10.51 -6.34
C SER A 21 7.90 -10.14 -5.11
N ASP A 22 8.05 -8.91 -4.61
CA ASP A 22 7.43 -8.47 -3.38
C ASP A 22 5.95 -8.11 -3.58
N GLU A 23 5.24 -8.14 -2.47
CA GLU A 23 3.84 -7.76 -2.38
C GLU A 23 3.67 -6.62 -1.37
N ILE A 24 2.85 -5.63 -1.72
CA ILE A 24 2.39 -4.60 -0.80
C ILE A 24 0.91 -4.78 -0.50
N ILE A 25 0.57 -4.68 0.79
CA ILE A 25 -0.82 -4.70 1.26
C ILE A 25 -1.38 -3.27 1.28
N VAL A 26 -2.54 -3.08 0.68
CA VAL A 26 -3.29 -1.81 0.69
C VAL A 26 -4.64 -2.04 1.37
N ILE A 27 -4.87 -1.37 2.49
CA ILE A 27 -6.12 -1.46 3.26
C ILE A 27 -7.13 -0.46 2.67
N GLU A 28 -8.18 -0.96 2.03
CA GLU A 28 -9.19 -0.17 1.33
C GLU A 28 -10.39 0.18 2.22
N PRO A 29 -10.96 1.39 2.08
CA PRO A 29 -10.64 2.42 1.09
C PRO A 29 -9.34 3.18 1.43
N ALA A 30 -8.45 3.31 0.44
CA ALA A 30 -7.13 3.90 0.60
C ALA A 30 -6.91 5.10 -0.33
N TRP A 31 -5.85 5.87 -0.05
CA TRP A 31 -5.36 6.86 -0.99
C TRP A 31 -4.85 6.17 -2.29
N PRO A 32 -5.37 6.52 -3.49
CA PRO A 32 -5.09 5.77 -4.73
C PRO A 32 -3.61 5.72 -5.13
N ALA A 33 -2.79 6.67 -4.67
CA ALA A 33 -1.39 6.74 -5.03
C ALA A 33 -0.58 5.55 -4.50
N TYR A 34 -0.97 4.91 -3.39
CA TYR A 34 -0.30 3.69 -2.91
C TYR A 34 -0.33 2.60 -3.97
N ARG A 35 -1.53 2.32 -4.50
CA ARG A 35 -1.74 1.34 -5.56
C ARG A 35 -1.03 1.74 -6.85
N GLN A 36 -1.16 3.01 -7.25
CA GLN A 36 -0.59 3.46 -8.51
C GLN A 36 0.95 3.39 -8.50
N CYS A 37 1.59 3.82 -7.41
CA CYS A 37 3.04 3.75 -7.28
C CYS A 37 3.54 2.30 -7.29
N ALA A 38 2.87 1.39 -6.57
CA ALA A 38 3.24 -0.03 -6.55
C ALA A 38 3.12 -0.69 -7.94
N ILE A 39 1.98 -0.53 -8.62
CA ILE A 39 1.77 -1.09 -9.96
C ILE A 39 2.79 -0.52 -10.96
N ASN A 40 3.07 0.79 -10.91
CA ASN A 40 4.05 1.42 -11.80
C ASN A 40 5.48 0.91 -11.56
N SER A 41 5.78 0.42 -10.36
CA SER A 41 7.05 -0.21 -9.99
C SER A 41 7.08 -1.72 -10.23
N GLY A 42 6.03 -2.30 -10.83
CA GLY A 42 5.93 -3.74 -11.08
C GLY A 42 5.65 -4.57 -9.82
N ILE A 43 5.25 -3.94 -8.72
CA ILE A 43 5.00 -4.59 -7.43
C ILE A 43 3.58 -5.15 -7.39
N LYS A 44 3.44 -6.37 -6.85
CA LYS A 44 2.13 -7.00 -6.64
C LYS A 44 1.37 -6.24 -5.55
N VAL A 45 0.11 -5.90 -5.82
CA VAL A 45 -0.76 -5.23 -4.84
C VAL A 45 -1.84 -6.18 -4.36
N ARG A 46 -1.88 -6.39 -3.04
CA ARG A 46 -2.96 -7.10 -2.35
C ARG A 46 -3.85 -6.09 -1.63
N SER A 47 -5.13 -6.07 -1.98
CA SER A 47 -6.10 -5.21 -1.32
C SER A 47 -6.83 -5.95 -0.20
N ILE A 48 -6.85 -5.39 1.01
CA ILE A 48 -7.67 -5.84 2.14
C ILE A 48 -8.80 -4.85 2.32
N LYS A 49 -10.04 -5.31 2.22
CA LYS A 49 -11.21 -4.41 2.26
C LYS A 49 -11.72 -4.29 3.68
N THR A 50 -11.86 -3.06 4.14
CA THR A 50 -12.53 -2.76 5.39
C THR A 50 -13.96 -2.30 5.12
N LYS A 51 -14.80 -2.32 6.15
CA LYS A 51 -16.20 -1.94 6.04
C LYS A 51 -16.56 -0.94 7.14
N LEU A 52 -17.57 -0.12 6.87
CA LEU A 52 -18.05 0.89 7.81
C LEU A 52 -18.58 0.25 9.11
N GLU A 53 -19.20 -0.93 9.03
CA GLU A 53 -19.76 -1.63 10.20
C GLU A 53 -18.68 -1.99 11.22
N ASN A 54 -17.46 -2.25 10.74
CA ASN A 54 -16.29 -2.49 11.58
C ASN A 54 -15.39 -1.25 11.71
N LYS A 55 -15.96 -0.04 11.56
CA LYS A 55 -15.27 1.25 11.70
C LYS A 55 -14.02 1.40 10.81
N TRP A 56 -13.99 0.73 9.66
CA TRP A 56 -12.83 0.67 8.77
C TRP A 56 -11.59 0.02 9.39
N GLU A 57 -11.75 -0.78 10.44
CA GLU A 57 -10.64 -1.52 11.04
C GLU A 57 -10.31 -2.76 10.19
N PRO A 58 -9.01 -2.96 9.84
CA PRO A 58 -8.57 -4.12 9.10
C PRO A 58 -8.62 -5.39 9.95
N ASN A 59 -9.03 -6.49 9.32
CA ASN A 59 -8.97 -7.80 9.94
C ASN A 59 -7.50 -8.29 9.96
N LEU A 60 -6.96 -8.58 11.14
CA LEU A 60 -5.59 -9.05 11.31
C LEU A 60 -5.37 -10.42 10.66
N ASP A 61 -6.37 -11.30 10.69
CA ASP A 61 -6.28 -12.62 10.05
C ASP A 61 -6.12 -12.49 8.52
N GLU A 62 -6.79 -11.50 7.93
CA GLU A 62 -6.65 -11.17 6.51
C GLU A 62 -5.30 -10.52 6.19
N ILE A 63 -4.57 -9.95 7.16
CA ILE A 63 -3.23 -9.40 6.95
C ILE A 63 -2.17 -10.51 7.02
N SER A 64 -2.31 -11.45 7.96
CA SER A 64 -1.32 -12.50 8.21
C SER A 64 -1.40 -13.71 7.28
N SER A 65 -2.55 -13.91 6.61
CA SER A 65 -2.76 -14.99 5.63
C SER A 65 -1.99 -14.76 4.34
#